data_AF-A0A4R0RQP3-F1
#
_entry.id   AF-A0A4R0RQP3-F1
#
_cell.length_a   1.000
_cell.length_b   1.000
_cell.length_c   1.000
_cell.angle_alpha   90.00
_cell.angle_beta   90.00
_cell.angle_gamma   90.00
#
_symmetry.space_group_name_H-M   'P 1'
#
loop_
_entity.id
_entity.type
_entity.pdbx_description
1 polymer ?
#
loop_
_entity_poly.entity_id
_entity_poly.type
_entity_poly.pdbx_seq_one_letter_code
_entity_poly.pdbx_strand_id
1 'polypeptide(L)'
;MAAALAMYNELIRALEHAHYTRYFSAAGLAVLLYDHLLTLDVEIKYVWRAPPSLPKIAFLFNRYMVLGCLLAIACSMCGFSVTFSDTE
;
A
#
# COMPACT_ATOMS: atom_id res chain seq x y z
N MET A 1 -5.69 -29.12 29.22
CA MET A 1 -4.64 -28.13 29.53
C MET A 1 -3.75 -27.84 28.32
N ALA A 2 -3.06 -28.82 27.73
CA ALA A 2 -2.13 -28.59 26.60
C ALA A 2 -2.76 -27.98 25.34
N ALA A 3 -3.96 -28.44 24.93
CA ALA A 3 -4.65 -27.89 23.77
C ALA A 3 -5.05 -26.41 23.93
N ALA A 4 -5.41 -25.99 25.15
CA ALA A 4 -5.76 -24.60 25.44
C ALA A 4 -4.52 -23.68 25.37
N LEU A 5 -3.36 -24.15 25.84
CA LEU A 5 -2.10 -23.43 25.72
C LEU A 5 -1.63 -23.31 24.26
N ALA A 6 -1.80 -24.38 23.47
CA ALA A 6 -1.51 -24.33 22.04
C ALA A 6 -2.40 -23.28 21.33
N MET A 7 -3.70 -23.29 21.58
CA MET A 7 -4.65 -22.31 21.03
C MET A 7 -4.26 -20.87 21.39
N TYR A 8 -3.87 -20.63 22.65
CA TYR A 8 -3.45 -19.31 23.12
C TYR A 8 -2.18 -18.82 22.41
N ASN A 9 -1.19 -19.69 22.24
CA ASN A 9 0.05 -19.35 21.54
C ASN A 9 -0.20 -19.04 20.06
N GLU A 10 -1.04 -19.82 19.39
CA GLU A 10 -1.40 -19.55 17.98
C GLU A 10 -2.10 -18.18 17.83
N LEU A 11 -2.94 -17.79 18.79
CA LEU A 11 -3.57 -16.47 18.78
C LEU A 11 -2.54 -15.33 18.90
N ILE A 12 -1.57 -15.45 19.81
CA ILE A 12 -0.51 -14.45 19.95
C ILE A 12 0.30 -14.33 18.67
N ARG A 13 0.67 -15.47 18.07
CA ARG A 13 1.44 -15.48 16.81
C ARG A 13 0.67 -14.82 15.68
N ALA A 14 -0.63 -15.11 15.55
CA ALA A 14 -1.47 -14.48 14.55
C ALA A 14 -1.53 -12.95 14.71
N LEU A 15 -1.66 -12.46 15.95
CA LEU A 15 -1.67 -11.03 16.25
C LEU A 15 -0.32 -10.37 15.93
N GLU A 16 0.78 -11.02 16.31
CA GLU A 16 2.14 -10.55 16.07
C GLU A 16 2.44 -10.48 14.57
N HIS A 17 2.07 -11.51 13.81
CA HIS A 17 2.19 -11.50 12.35
C HIS A 17 1.36 -10.39 11.69
N ALA A 18 0.14 -10.13 12.19
CA ALA A 18 -0.68 -9.02 11.71
C ALA A 18 0.00 -7.67 11.99
N HIS A 19 0.61 -7.48 13.16
CA HIS A 19 1.34 -6.26 13.50
C HIS A 19 2.55 -6.05 12.58
N TYR A 20 3.41 -7.06 12.40
CA TYR A 20 4.55 -6.96 11.51
C TYR A 20 4.15 -6.64 10.07
N THR A 21 3.10 -7.31 9.57
CA THR A 21 2.59 -7.08 8.21
C THR A 21 2.13 -5.64 8.02
N ARG A 22 1.47 -5.04 9.02
CA ARG A 22 1.03 -3.63 8.98
C ARG A 22 2.21 -2.66 8.92
N TYR A 23 3.17 -2.81 9.83
CA TYR A 23 4.35 -1.93 9.86
C TYR A 23 5.22 -2.09 8.61
N PHE A 24 5.40 -3.33 8.13
CA PHE A 24 6.17 -3.60 6.93
C PHE A 24 5.51 -3.00 5.68
N SER A 25 4.18 -3.12 5.56
CA SER A 25 3.42 -2.51 4.46
C SER A 25 3.50 -0.99 4.49
N ALA A 26 3.39 -0.37 5.68
CA ALA A 26 3.52 1.07 5.84
C ALA A 26 4.93 1.57 5.52
N ALA A 27 5.97 0.86 5.97
CA ALA A 27 7.36 1.17 5.65
C ALA A 27 7.65 1.05 4.15
N GLY A 28 7.18 -0.03 3.52
CA GLY A 28 7.30 -0.24 2.08
C GLY A 28 6.59 0.85 1.27
N LEU A 29 5.39 1.25 1.69
CA LEU A 29 4.66 2.36 1.09
C LEU A 29 5.43 3.69 1.22
N ALA A 30 5.99 3.98 2.40
CA ALA A 30 6.75 5.21 2.64
C ALA A 30 8.00 5.29 1.75
N VAL A 31 8.74 4.18 1.63
CA VAL A 31 9.91 4.11 0.73
C VAL A 31 9.49 4.27 -0.73
N LEU A 32 8.40 3.62 -1.15
CA LEU A 32 7.91 3.72 -2.52
C LEU A 32 7.44 5.15 -2.85
N LEU A 33 6.73 5.80 -1.93
CA LEU A 33 6.32 7.20 -2.07
C LEU A 33 7.55 8.12 -2.18
N TYR A 34 8.56 7.88 -1.36
CA TYR A 34 9.81 8.64 -1.41
C TYR A 34 10.50 8.52 -2.78
N ASP A 35 10.62 7.30 -3.32
CA ASP A 35 11.18 7.06 -4.64
C ASP A 35 10.36 7.73 -5.76
N HIS A 36 9.02 7.71 -5.63
CA HIS A 36 8.13 8.41 -6.56
C HIS A 36 8.37 9.91 -6.55
N LEU A 37 8.41 10.55 -5.38
CA LEU A 37 8.63 11.98 -5.26
C LEU A 37 9.99 12.40 -5.84
N LEU A 38 11.03 11.59 -5.64
CA LEU A 38 12.38 11.90 -6.11
C LEU A 38 12.53 11.83 -7.63
N THR A 39 11.70 11.04 -8.32
CA THR A 39 11.79 10.82 -9.77
C THR A 39 10.68 11.52 -10.55
N LEU A 40 9.73 12.15 -9.85
CA LEU A 40 8.59 12.84 -10.42
C LEU A 40 8.99 14.09 -11.22
N ASP A 41 10.05 14.79 -10.81
CA ASP A 41 10.60 15.94 -11.54
C ASP A 41 11.12 15.52 -12.93
N VAL A 42 11.86 14.41 -12.99
CA VAL A 42 12.37 13.82 -14.23
C VAL A 42 11.22 13.29 -15.08
N GLU A 43 10.25 12.61 -14.48
CA GLU A 43 9.06 12.13 -15.20
C GLU A 43 8.29 13.27 -15.86
N ILE A 44 7.99 14.35 -15.12
CA ILE A 44 7.24 15.48 -15.68
C ILE A 44 8.01 16.11 -16.84
N LYS A 45 9.33 16.24 -16.71
CA LYS A 45 10.18 16.84 -17.74
C LYS A 45 10.26 16.00 -19.01
N TYR A 46 10.45 14.68 -18.89
CA TYR A 46 10.75 13.81 -20.03
C TYR A 46 9.58 12.96 -20.49
N VAL A 47 8.79 12.43 -19.57
CA VAL A 47 7.66 11.54 -19.89
C VAL A 47 6.43 12.36 -20.20
N TRP A 48 6.06 13.34 -19.35
CA TRP A 48 4.79 14.05 -19.52
C TRP A 48 4.78 14.96 -20.76
N ARG A 49 5.91 15.60 -21.08
CA ARG A 49 6.06 16.45 -22.27
C ARG A 49 6.23 15.68 -23.59
N ALA A 50 6.58 14.39 -23.54
CA ALA A 50 6.70 13.56 -24.74
C ALA A 50 5.31 13.24 -25.35
N PRO A 51 5.21 13.04 -26.68
CA PRO A 51 3.96 12.65 -27.32
C PRO A 51 3.39 11.37 -26.67
N PRO A 52 2.05 11.27 -26.54
CA PRO A 52 1.42 10.10 -25.94
C PRO A 52 1.71 8.86 -26.80
N SER A 53 2.38 7.88 -26.21
CA SER A 53 2.69 6.60 -26.83
C SER A 53 2.20 5.48 -25.91
N LEU A 54 1.83 4.32 -26.49
CA LEU A 54 1.42 3.15 -25.71
C LEU A 54 2.44 2.76 -24.63
N PRO A 55 3.77 2.75 -24.89
CA PRO A 55 4.76 2.48 -23.86
C PRO A 55 4.74 3.48 -22.71
N LYS A 56 4.55 4.78 -23.00
CA LYS A 56 4.42 5.83 -21.98
C LYS A 56 3.20 5.60 -21.09
N ILE A 57 2.05 5.28 -21.69
CA ILE A 57 0.82 5.04 -20.94
C ILE A 57 0.96 3.78 -20.08
N ALA A 58 1.47 2.69 -20.64
CA ALA A 58 1.70 1.44 -19.89
C ALA A 58 2.69 1.63 -18.73
N PHE A 59 3.76 2.41 -18.95
CA PHE A 59 4.74 2.74 -17.92
C PHE A 59 4.11 3.55 -16.77
N LEU A 60 3.41 4.64 -17.09
CA LEU A 60 2.73 5.47 -16.08
C LEU A 60 1.65 4.65 -15.38
N PHE A 61 0.83 3.90 -16.11
CA PHE A 61 -0.21 3.07 -15.53
C PHE A 61 0.36 2.07 -14.52
N ASN A 62 1.39 1.30 -14.89
CA ASN A 62 2.01 0.34 -13.98
C ASN A 62 2.56 1.03 -12.73
N ARG A 63 3.20 2.20 -12.91
CA ARG A 63 3.79 2.97 -11.82
C ARG A 63 2.75 3.46 -10.81
N TYR A 64 1.71 4.17 -11.28
CA TYR A 64 0.68 4.74 -10.41
C TYR A 64 -0.31 3.68 -9.90
N MET A 65 -0.53 2.59 -10.65
CA MET A 65 -1.37 1.48 -10.20
C MET A 65 -0.77 0.76 -9.01
N VAL A 66 0.53 0.45 -9.02
CA VAL A 66 1.20 -0.21 -7.88
C VAL A 66 1.12 0.68 -6.63
N LEU A 67 1.38 1.99 -6.79
CA LEU A 67 1.25 2.95 -5.70
C LEU A 67 -0.18 2.99 -5.14
N GLY A 68 -1.18 3.04 -6.03
CA GLY A 68 -2.60 3.03 -5.67
C GLY A 68 -3.04 1.75 -4.96
N CYS A 69 -2.58 0.59 -5.41
CA CYS A 69 -2.84 -0.69 -4.75
C CYS A 69 -2.25 -0.72 -3.33
N LEU A 70 -1.00 -0.27 -3.16
CA LEU A 70 -0.37 -0.23 -1.84
C LEU A 70 -1.03 0.77 -0.89
N LEU A 71 -1.51 1.90 -1.41
CA LEU A 71 -2.34 2.83 -0.65
C LEU A 71 -3.67 2.20 -0.22
N ALA A 72 -4.35 1.48 -1.11
CA ALA A 72 -5.60 0.78 -0.78
C ALA A 72 -5.39 -0.32 0.28
N ILE A 73 -4.28 -1.07 0.19
CA ILE A 73 -3.88 -2.04 1.20
C ILE A 73 -3.59 -1.33 2.52
N ALA A 74 -2.85 -0.22 2.51
CA ALA A 74 -2.60 0.55 3.73
C ALA A 74 -3.90 1.10 4.34
N CYS A 75 -4.84 1.63 3.55
CA CYS A 75 -6.13 2.13 4.02
C CYS A 75 -6.99 1.02 4.64
N SER A 76 -7.08 -0.15 3.99
CA SER A 76 -7.81 -1.31 4.52
C SER A 76 -7.18 -1.86 5.81
N MET A 77 -5.84 -1.92 5.89
CA MET A 77 -5.10 -2.34 7.09
C MET A 77 -5.16 -1.33 8.24
N CYS A 78 -5.32 -0.05 7.93
CA CYS A 78 -5.52 1.01 8.92
C CYS A 78 -6.98 1.12 9.38
N GLY A 79 -7.89 0.32 8.80
CA GLY A 79 -9.28 0.27 9.23
C GLY A 79 -10.06 1.55 8.95
N PHE A 80 -9.65 2.36 7.95
CA PHE A 80 -10.51 3.44 7.46
C PHE A 80 -11.63 2.81 6.64
N SER A 81 -12.57 2.21 7.36
CA SER A 81 -13.89 2.00 6.82
C SER A 81 -14.42 3.39 6.49
N VAL A 82 -14.41 3.75 5.21
CA VAL A 82 -15.27 4.82 4.68
C VAL A 82 -16.71 4.32 4.79
N THR A 83 -17.14 3.98 6.01
CA THR A 83 -18.56 3.97 6.31
C THR A 83 -18.85 5.45 6.50
N PHE A 84 -19.33 6.09 5.44
CA PHE A 84 -20.06 7.36 5.57
C PHE A 84 -21.18 7.10 6.57
N SER A 85 -20.90 7.41 7.82
CA SER A 85 -21.88 7.39 8.90
C SER A 85 -22.60 8.73 8.89
N ASP A 86 -23.23 9.09 7.78
CA ASP A 86 -24.05 10.30 7.70
C ASP A 86 -25.33 10.01 6.89
N THR A 87 -26.39 9.69 7.65
CA THR A 87 -27.82 10.04 7.45
C THR A 87 -28.48 9.58 6.14
N GLU A 88 -29.45 8.66 6.10
CA GLU A 88 -30.64 8.44 6.94
C GLU A 88 -31.00 6.94 7.10
#